data_AF-A0A3C0VWC1-F1
#
_entry.id   AF-A0A3C0VWC1-F1
#
_cell.length_a   1.000
_cell.length_b   1.000
_cell.length_c   1.000
_cell.angle_alpha   90.00
_cell.angle_beta   90.00
_cell.angle_gamma   90.00
#
_symmetry.space_group_name_H-M   'P 1'
#
loop_
_entity.id
_entity.type
_entity.pdbx_description
1 polymer ?
#
loop_
_entity_poly.entity_id
_entity_poly.type
_entity_poly.pdbx_seq_one_letter_code
_entity_poly.pdbx_strand_id
1 'polypeptide(L)'
;MPVQAKPVGTPDEPEKSPRDLLHDALKAVKFDRTPDGILNAIDALSQKPKPEKDKNKVISERFRLLANAGRWSELGRYIKSLPHNQTAETAYRHMIRSITRPPATRPRSSRPTNLIPPPPGTPTPPRTTTTNKPRPMLTQEDVVEILKIIPMDPNDSDLMYLTNLLRAVGKPNVQKLAANLETGLGSIGGKDPAARKWAAQLLEPLGIGAAASHVLPFVGDGHGDWSLMTRAKLLEQIWRSAPGLKNQRAAWEANEKLIAEAEKTENKLEAVKRGFTLAEKLPQTSADEWMEKQFSKGGHGLKLIQLVQSDIQRNVRGTNITLRNENLKNLKQIVDALMVRTGDKLDPWRLPLTIAGEAWLVEAENTVQY
;
A
#
# COMPACT_ATOMS: atom_id res chain seq x y z
N MET A 1 -50.56 44.99 -11.87
CA MET A 1 -50.28 43.75 -12.63
C MET A 1 -48.76 43.60 -12.68
N PRO A 2 -48.16 42.60 -12.00
CA PRO A 2 -46.72 42.48 -11.90
C PRO A 2 -46.14 41.83 -13.17
N VAL A 3 -44.99 42.34 -13.61
CA VAL A 3 -44.19 41.80 -14.71
C VAL A 3 -43.49 40.53 -14.21
N GLN A 4 -43.86 39.37 -14.76
CA GLN A 4 -43.14 38.12 -14.48
C GLN A 4 -41.77 38.16 -15.16
N ALA A 5 -40.72 38.11 -14.35
CA ALA A 5 -39.35 37.88 -14.81
C ALA A 5 -39.22 36.46 -15.37
N LYS A 6 -38.65 36.32 -16.57
CA LYS A 6 -38.22 35.03 -17.13
C LYS A 6 -37.15 34.41 -16.21
N PRO A 7 -37.19 33.10 -15.94
CA PRO A 7 -36.13 32.44 -15.20
C PRO A 7 -34.85 32.45 -16.02
N VAL A 8 -33.76 32.91 -15.41
CA VAL A 8 -32.40 32.80 -15.94
C VAL A 8 -32.10 31.31 -16.07
N GLY A 9 -31.95 30.84 -17.31
CA GLY A 9 -31.46 29.50 -17.59
C GLY A 9 -30.09 29.30 -16.95
N THR A 10 -29.92 28.17 -16.28
CA THR A 10 -28.62 27.68 -15.80
C THR A 10 -27.57 27.81 -16.90
N PRO A 11 -26.32 28.24 -16.60
CA PRO A 11 -25.27 28.33 -17.60
C PRO A 11 -25.05 26.96 -18.25
N ASP A 12 -25.05 26.90 -19.57
CA ASP A 12 -24.72 25.68 -20.32
C ASP A 12 -23.36 25.13 -19.85
N GLU A 13 -23.35 23.85 -19.46
CA GLU A 13 -22.14 23.14 -19.06
C GLU A 13 -21.19 23.08 -20.26
N PRO A 14 -19.89 23.43 -20.13
CA PRO A 14 -18.98 23.51 -21.26
C PRO A 14 -18.88 22.15 -21.99
N GLU A 15 -19.02 22.19 -23.32
CA GLU A 15 -18.97 21.00 -24.17
C GLU A 15 -17.63 20.26 -24.01
N LYS A 16 -17.69 18.98 -23.63
CA LYS A 16 -16.49 18.17 -23.35
C LYS A 16 -15.68 17.95 -24.63
N SER A 17 -14.35 18.09 -24.54
CA SER A 17 -13.47 17.88 -25.68
C SER A 17 -13.50 16.40 -26.15
N PRO A 18 -13.17 16.09 -27.42
CA PRO A 18 -13.09 14.71 -27.90
C PRO A 18 -12.18 13.81 -27.06
N ARG A 19 -11.11 14.39 -26.49
CA ARG A 19 -10.20 13.72 -25.56
C ARG A 19 -10.91 13.35 -24.27
N ASP A 20 -11.65 14.28 -23.67
CA ASP A 20 -12.37 14.07 -22.41
C ASP A 20 -13.46 13.01 -22.58
N LEU A 21 -14.18 13.03 -23.72
CA LEU A 21 -15.16 12.01 -24.06
C LEU A 21 -14.55 10.61 -24.14
N LEU A 22 -13.37 10.48 -24.74
CA LEU A 22 -12.66 9.19 -24.79
C LEU A 22 -12.15 8.76 -23.41
N HIS A 23 -11.63 9.70 -22.61
CA HIS A 23 -11.18 9.42 -21.24
C HIS A 23 -12.33 8.93 -20.36
N ASP A 24 -13.50 9.57 -20.47
CA ASP A 24 -14.71 9.16 -19.77
C ASP A 24 -15.19 7.78 -20.23
N ALA A 25 -15.18 7.52 -21.54
CA ALA A 25 -15.52 6.20 -22.08
C ALA A 25 -14.60 5.09 -21.56
N LEU A 26 -13.29 5.33 -21.51
CA LEU A 26 -12.31 4.37 -20.97
C LEU A 26 -12.50 4.14 -19.46
N LYS A 27 -12.72 5.21 -18.68
CA LYS A 27 -12.98 5.11 -17.23
C LYS A 27 -14.33 4.45 -16.90
N ALA A 28 -15.28 4.48 -17.83
CA ALA A 28 -16.58 3.81 -17.69
C ALA A 28 -16.51 2.29 -17.93
N VAL A 29 -15.41 1.78 -18.50
CA VAL A 29 -15.25 0.35 -18.79
C VAL A 29 -15.33 -0.47 -17.51
N LYS A 30 -16.18 -1.49 -17.51
CA LYS A 30 -16.27 -2.49 -16.45
C LYS A 30 -15.70 -3.80 -16.96
N PHE A 31 -14.67 -4.30 -16.28
CA PHE A 31 -14.07 -5.59 -16.61
C PHE A 31 -14.91 -6.73 -16.04
N ASP A 32 -14.96 -7.83 -16.78
CA ASP A 32 -15.58 -9.07 -16.37
C ASP A 32 -14.60 -10.21 -16.66
N ARG A 33 -13.72 -10.43 -15.68
CA ARG A 33 -12.70 -11.48 -15.70
C ARG A 33 -13.18 -12.77 -15.03
N THR A 34 -14.49 -12.98 -14.91
CA THR A 34 -15.04 -14.30 -14.50
C THR A 34 -14.83 -15.34 -15.60
N PRO A 35 -14.93 -16.65 -15.33
CA PRO A 35 -14.82 -17.68 -16.38
C PRO A 35 -15.69 -17.37 -17.62
N ASP A 36 -16.97 -17.05 -17.39
CA ASP A 36 -17.90 -16.69 -18.46
C ASP A 36 -17.47 -15.41 -19.18
N GLY A 37 -17.07 -14.38 -18.43
CA GLY A 37 -16.60 -13.12 -18.99
C GLY A 37 -15.34 -13.27 -19.86
N ILE A 38 -14.43 -14.18 -19.48
CA ILE A 38 -13.23 -14.52 -20.26
C ILE A 38 -13.62 -15.25 -21.54
N LEU A 39 -14.44 -16.31 -21.46
CA LEU A 39 -14.86 -17.09 -22.62
C LEU A 39 -15.65 -16.24 -23.62
N ASN A 40 -16.58 -15.41 -23.13
CA ASN A 40 -17.33 -14.46 -23.95
C ASN A 40 -16.42 -13.44 -24.64
N ALA A 41 -15.37 -12.97 -23.97
CA ALA A 41 -14.41 -12.05 -24.57
C ALA A 41 -13.57 -12.73 -25.66
N ILE A 42 -13.17 -13.99 -25.45
CA ILE A 42 -12.44 -14.78 -26.46
C ILE A 42 -13.31 -15.01 -27.70
N ASP A 43 -14.58 -15.41 -27.52
CA ASP A 43 -15.52 -15.59 -28.63
C ASP A 43 -15.75 -14.27 -29.38
N ALA A 44 -16.06 -13.19 -28.68
CA ALA A 44 -16.28 -11.88 -29.29
C ALA A 44 -15.06 -11.35 -30.07
N LEU A 45 -13.83 -11.61 -29.59
CA LEU A 45 -12.60 -11.25 -30.31
C LEU A 45 -12.36 -12.10 -31.57
N SER A 46 -12.97 -13.28 -31.67
CA SER A 46 -12.87 -14.18 -32.83
C SER A 46 -13.87 -13.85 -33.93
N GLN A 47 -14.90 -13.06 -33.61
CA GLN A 47 -15.95 -12.66 -34.54
C GLN A 47 -15.62 -11.33 -35.24
N LYS A 48 -16.24 -11.09 -36.41
CA LYS A 48 -16.17 -9.78 -37.05
C LYS A 48 -16.87 -8.75 -36.15
N PRO A 49 -16.23 -7.60 -35.85
CA PRO A 49 -16.85 -6.59 -35.01
C PRO A 49 -18.14 -6.08 -35.66
N LYS A 50 -19.19 -5.92 -34.85
CA LYS A 50 -20.45 -5.34 -35.30
C LYS A 50 -20.22 -3.89 -35.74
N PRO A 51 -20.95 -3.39 -36.75
CA PRO A 51 -20.86 -1.99 -37.15
C PRO A 51 -21.30 -1.11 -35.97
N GLU A 52 -20.39 -0.29 -35.46
CA GLU A 52 -20.65 0.71 -34.42
C GLU A 52 -20.11 2.06 -34.92
N LYS A 53 -20.96 3.09 -34.87
CA LYS A 53 -20.65 4.42 -35.40
C LYS A 53 -19.90 5.26 -34.36
N ASP A 54 -20.09 4.97 -33.08
CA ASP A 54 -19.41 5.65 -31.99
C ASP A 54 -17.98 5.10 -31.82
N LYS A 55 -16.99 5.90 -32.26
CA LYS A 55 -15.57 5.54 -32.17
C LYS A 55 -15.11 5.29 -30.73
N ASN A 56 -15.65 6.02 -29.75
CA ASN A 56 -15.26 5.87 -28.35
C ASN A 56 -15.79 4.55 -27.78
N LYS A 57 -17.00 4.12 -28.19
CA LYS A 57 -17.52 2.79 -27.85
C LYS A 57 -16.69 1.68 -28.47
N VAL A 58 -16.33 1.79 -29.75
CA VAL A 58 -15.44 0.81 -30.40
C VAL A 58 -14.12 0.70 -29.64
N ILE A 59 -13.53 1.84 -29.25
CA ILE A 59 -12.25 1.87 -28.55
C ILE A 59 -12.34 1.22 -27.16
N SER A 60 -13.30 1.69 -26.35
CA SER A 60 -13.51 1.20 -24.98
C SER A 60 -13.92 -0.28 -24.94
N GLU A 61 -14.70 -0.74 -25.92
CA GLU A 61 -15.10 -2.14 -26.03
C GLU A 61 -13.92 -3.04 -26.43
N ARG A 62 -13.09 -2.64 -27.41
CA ARG A 62 -11.89 -3.41 -27.76
C ARG A 62 -10.93 -3.51 -26.58
N PHE A 63 -10.74 -2.41 -25.85
CA PHE A 63 -9.96 -2.38 -24.61
C PHE A 63 -10.51 -3.35 -23.55
N ARG A 64 -11.83 -3.34 -23.32
CA ARG A 64 -12.52 -4.27 -22.41
C ARG A 64 -12.30 -5.73 -22.81
N LEU A 65 -12.50 -6.05 -24.08
CA LEU A 65 -12.39 -7.42 -24.61
C LEU A 65 -10.96 -7.96 -24.50
N LEU A 66 -9.95 -7.17 -24.88
CA LEU A 66 -8.55 -7.59 -24.79
C LEU A 66 -8.11 -7.85 -23.34
N ALA A 67 -8.51 -6.98 -22.41
CA ALA A 67 -8.25 -7.17 -20.98
C ALA A 67 -8.99 -8.40 -20.42
N ASN A 68 -10.29 -8.54 -20.73
CA ASN A 68 -11.08 -9.69 -20.28
C ASN A 68 -10.54 -11.02 -20.83
N ALA A 69 -10.10 -11.06 -22.09
CA ALA A 69 -9.53 -12.26 -22.70
C ALA A 69 -8.09 -12.57 -22.27
N GLY A 70 -7.44 -11.71 -21.48
CA GLY A 70 -6.05 -11.87 -21.08
C GLY A 70 -5.07 -11.78 -22.26
N ARG A 71 -5.42 -11.04 -23.32
CA ARG A 71 -4.57 -10.83 -24.50
C ARG A 71 -3.59 -9.68 -24.23
N TRP A 72 -2.78 -9.79 -23.17
CA TRP A 72 -1.99 -8.69 -22.61
C TRP A 72 -1.01 -8.05 -23.59
N SER A 73 -0.28 -8.85 -24.38
CA SER A 73 0.64 -8.32 -25.40
C SER A 73 -0.10 -7.48 -26.46
N GLU A 74 -1.27 -7.95 -26.90
CA GLU A 74 -2.11 -7.21 -27.85
C GLU A 74 -2.73 -5.97 -27.20
N LEU A 75 -3.19 -6.09 -25.95
CA LEU A 75 -3.68 -4.97 -25.15
C LEU A 75 -2.62 -3.89 -25.00
N GLY A 76 -1.37 -4.26 -24.74
CA GLY A 76 -0.26 -3.31 -24.62
C GLY A 76 -0.02 -2.54 -25.92
N ARG A 77 -0.03 -3.23 -27.07
CA ARG A 77 0.03 -2.57 -28.38
C ARG A 77 -1.17 -1.65 -28.61
N TYR A 78 -2.36 -2.11 -28.23
CA TYR A 78 -3.60 -1.36 -28.38
C TYR A 78 -3.63 -0.08 -27.55
N ILE A 79 -3.28 -0.16 -26.26
CA ILE A 79 -3.19 0.99 -25.34
C ILE A 79 -2.21 2.03 -25.88
N LYS A 80 -1.05 1.59 -26.40
CA LYS A 80 -0.04 2.49 -27.00
C LYS A 80 -0.53 3.18 -28.27
N SER A 81 -1.46 2.57 -29.00
CA SER A 81 -2.04 3.13 -30.24
C SER A 81 -3.21 4.10 -30.00
N LEU A 82 -3.65 4.27 -28.75
CA LEU A 82 -4.78 5.14 -28.44
C LEU A 82 -4.46 6.61 -28.78
N PRO A 83 -5.44 7.37 -29.32
CA PRO A 83 -5.21 8.75 -29.71
C PRO A 83 -5.10 9.68 -28.49
N HIS A 84 -4.48 10.83 -28.72
CA HIS A 84 -4.26 11.91 -27.74
C HIS A 84 -3.26 11.56 -26.62
N ASN A 85 -2.55 12.59 -26.14
CA ASN A 85 -1.61 12.44 -25.05
C ASN A 85 -2.33 11.99 -23.75
N GLN A 86 -1.66 11.17 -22.95
CA GLN A 86 -2.14 10.61 -21.66
C GLN A 86 -3.34 9.65 -21.75
N THR A 87 -3.87 9.36 -22.94
CA THR A 87 -4.97 8.37 -23.08
C THR A 87 -4.50 6.96 -22.73
N ALA A 88 -3.27 6.61 -23.15
CA ALA A 88 -2.64 5.34 -22.79
C ALA A 88 -2.51 5.19 -21.26
N GLU A 89 -2.03 6.23 -20.58
CA GLU A 89 -1.94 6.27 -19.11
C GLU A 89 -3.30 6.12 -18.44
N THR A 90 -4.31 6.83 -18.96
CA THR A 90 -5.67 6.81 -18.42
C THR A 90 -6.28 5.42 -18.52
N ALA A 91 -6.15 4.76 -19.67
CA ALA A 91 -6.59 3.39 -19.88
C ALA A 91 -5.87 2.43 -18.93
N TYR A 92 -4.53 2.49 -18.87
CA TYR A 92 -3.74 1.59 -18.04
C TYR A 92 -4.05 1.77 -16.54
N ARG A 93 -4.09 3.01 -16.03
CA ARG A 93 -4.43 3.29 -14.62
C ARG A 93 -5.84 2.82 -14.28
N HIS A 94 -6.81 3.01 -15.17
CA HIS A 94 -8.16 2.49 -14.95
C HIS A 94 -8.17 0.97 -14.86
N MET A 95 -7.45 0.29 -15.77
CA MET A 95 -7.33 -1.17 -15.78
C MET A 95 -6.79 -1.72 -14.45
N ILE A 96 -5.59 -1.30 -14.03
CA ILE A 96 -4.95 -1.86 -12.82
C ILE A 96 -5.77 -1.58 -11.54
N ARG A 97 -6.58 -0.52 -11.55
CA ARG A 97 -7.46 -0.15 -10.43
C ARG A 97 -8.72 -0.97 -10.35
N SER A 98 -9.22 -1.48 -11.47
CA SER A 98 -10.60 -2.00 -11.59
C SER A 98 -10.71 -3.42 -12.09
N ILE A 99 -9.66 -4.02 -12.66
CA ILE A 99 -9.73 -5.33 -13.31
C ILE A 99 -10.09 -6.49 -12.35
N THR A 100 -9.81 -6.34 -11.06
CA THR A 100 -10.20 -7.29 -10.00
C THR A 100 -11.45 -6.86 -9.23
N ARG A 101 -12.02 -5.69 -9.52
CA ARG A 101 -13.25 -5.25 -8.86
C ARG A 101 -14.43 -6.04 -9.44
N PRO A 102 -15.27 -6.65 -8.58
CA PRO A 102 -16.51 -7.25 -9.09
C PRO A 102 -17.35 -6.15 -9.75
N PRO A 103 -18.08 -6.46 -10.84
CA PRO A 103 -18.96 -5.50 -11.48
C PRO A 103 -19.98 -4.99 -10.45
N ALA A 104 -19.90 -3.72 -10.06
CA ALA A 104 -20.79 -3.15 -9.06
C ALA A 104 -22.25 -3.29 -9.52
N THR A 105 -23.05 -4.08 -8.80
CA THR A 105 -24.49 -4.15 -9.01
C THR A 105 -25.18 -3.21 -8.02
N ARG A 106 -25.75 -2.13 -8.60
CA ARG A 106 -26.68 -1.14 -8.02
C ARG A 106 -26.11 -0.15 -6.97
N PRO A 107 -26.64 1.10 -6.95
CA PRO A 107 -26.33 2.06 -5.89
C PRO A 107 -26.78 1.49 -4.54
N ARG A 108 -26.02 1.78 -3.48
CA ARG A 108 -26.46 1.58 -2.10
C ARG A 108 -27.81 2.30 -1.95
N SER A 109 -28.91 1.54 -1.92
CA SER A 109 -30.13 2.04 -1.30
C SER A 109 -29.73 2.41 0.13
N SER A 110 -29.85 3.69 0.47
CA SER A 110 -29.77 4.19 1.82
C SER A 110 -30.75 3.38 2.67
N ARG A 111 -30.20 2.50 3.52
CA ARG A 111 -31.01 1.83 4.53
C ARG A 111 -31.57 2.93 5.45
N PRO A 112 -32.89 3.02 5.66
CA PRO A 112 -33.44 3.95 6.64
C PRO A 112 -32.88 3.59 8.02
N THR A 113 -32.34 4.58 8.73
CA THR A 113 -31.61 4.41 10.00
C THR A 113 -32.51 4.07 11.20
N ASN A 114 -33.82 3.87 11.03
CA ASN A 114 -34.75 3.68 12.13
C ASN A 114 -35.52 2.35 12.03
N LEU A 115 -34.84 1.23 12.28
CA LEU A 115 -35.52 -0.02 12.61
C LEU A 115 -35.06 -0.49 13.98
N ILE A 116 -36.03 -0.56 14.89
CA ILE A 116 -35.96 -1.09 16.26
C ILE A 116 -35.28 -2.47 16.24
N PRO A 117 -34.39 -2.80 17.20
CA PRO A 117 -33.79 -4.13 17.26
C PRO A 117 -34.89 -5.19 17.45
N PRO A 118 -34.86 -6.32 16.71
CA PRO A 118 -35.80 -7.40 16.93
C PRO A 118 -35.58 -8.03 18.33
N PRO A 119 -36.64 -8.51 18.99
CA PRO A 119 -36.55 -9.11 20.31
C PRO A 119 -35.69 -10.38 20.31
N PRO A 120 -35.06 -10.72 21.46
CA PRO A 120 -34.18 -11.89 21.56
C PRO A 120 -34.97 -13.18 21.30
N GLY A 121 -34.47 -14.04 20.41
CA GLY A 121 -35.04 -15.36 20.14
C GLY A 121 -35.69 -15.57 18.76
N THR A 122 -35.69 -14.56 17.89
CA THR A 122 -36.09 -14.76 16.49
C THR A 122 -34.94 -15.38 15.68
N PRO A 123 -35.17 -16.45 14.89
CA PRO A 123 -34.14 -16.98 14.01
C PRO A 123 -33.79 -15.92 12.97
N THR A 124 -32.58 -15.37 13.04
CA THR A 124 -32.07 -14.49 11.99
C THR A 124 -32.05 -15.29 10.70
N PRO A 125 -32.76 -14.90 9.62
CA PRO A 125 -32.60 -15.57 8.36
C PRO A 125 -31.12 -15.52 7.96
N PRO A 126 -30.55 -16.61 7.40
CA PRO A 126 -29.16 -16.62 7.02
C PRO A 126 -28.89 -15.41 6.13
N ARG A 127 -27.84 -14.66 6.48
CA ARG A 127 -27.38 -13.51 5.72
C ARG A 127 -27.06 -13.98 4.30
N THR A 128 -28.03 -13.93 3.40
CA THR A 128 -27.82 -14.17 1.98
C THR A 128 -26.96 -13.01 1.49
N THR A 129 -25.65 -13.22 1.48
CA THR A 129 -24.70 -12.32 0.84
C THR A 129 -25.07 -12.25 -0.63
N THR A 130 -25.75 -11.17 -1.01
CA THR A 130 -26.09 -10.85 -2.38
C THR A 130 -24.81 -10.64 -3.20
N THR A 131 -24.31 -11.69 -3.85
CA THR A 131 -24.21 -11.83 -5.32
C THR A 131 -23.30 -13.02 -5.66
N ASN A 132 -23.89 -14.10 -6.17
CA ASN A 132 -23.24 -15.33 -6.66
C ASN A 132 -22.43 -15.13 -7.96
N LYS A 133 -21.76 -13.98 -8.15
CA LYS A 133 -20.87 -13.84 -9.31
C LYS A 133 -19.52 -14.47 -8.98
N PRO A 134 -18.96 -15.32 -9.87
CA PRO A 134 -17.62 -15.86 -9.71
C PRO A 134 -16.63 -14.72 -9.45
N ARG A 135 -15.57 -14.97 -8.68
CA ARG A 135 -14.51 -13.98 -8.51
C ARG A 135 -13.79 -13.76 -9.84
N PRO A 136 -13.42 -12.51 -10.18
CA PRO A 136 -12.51 -12.25 -11.30
C PRO A 136 -11.25 -13.12 -11.19
N MET A 137 -10.85 -13.76 -12.29
CA MET A 137 -9.69 -14.63 -12.38
C MET A 137 -8.51 -13.88 -13.02
N LEU A 138 -7.40 -13.83 -12.30
CA LEU A 138 -6.09 -13.47 -12.80
C LEU A 138 -5.10 -14.54 -12.33
N THR A 139 -4.14 -14.86 -13.17
CA THR A 139 -2.99 -15.72 -12.85
C THR A 139 -1.78 -14.87 -12.47
N GLN A 140 -0.73 -15.50 -11.91
CA GLN A 140 0.53 -14.78 -11.66
C GLN A 140 1.16 -14.30 -12.97
N GLU A 141 1.08 -15.12 -14.02
CA GLU A 141 1.53 -14.80 -15.37
C GLU A 141 0.78 -13.60 -15.95
N ASP A 142 -0.55 -13.49 -15.74
CA ASP A 142 -1.32 -12.31 -16.17
C ASP A 142 -0.77 -11.03 -15.55
N VAL A 143 -0.45 -11.03 -14.25
CA VAL A 143 0.09 -9.84 -13.57
C VAL A 143 1.49 -9.50 -14.08
N VAL A 144 2.33 -10.50 -14.37
CA VAL A 144 3.65 -10.29 -15.00
C VAL A 144 3.50 -9.65 -16.38
N GLU A 145 2.54 -10.10 -17.19
CA GLU A 145 2.28 -9.49 -18.51
C GLU A 145 1.71 -8.07 -18.39
N ILE A 146 0.88 -7.78 -17.38
CA ILE A 146 0.40 -6.42 -17.09
C ILE A 146 1.58 -5.47 -16.79
N LEU A 147 2.59 -5.92 -16.04
CA LEU A 147 3.78 -5.11 -15.75
C LEU A 147 4.55 -4.73 -17.03
N LYS A 148 4.56 -5.60 -18.06
CA LYS A 148 5.28 -5.33 -19.32
C LYS A 148 4.66 -4.22 -20.16
N ILE A 149 3.39 -3.90 -19.94
CA ILE A 149 2.63 -2.98 -20.81
C ILE A 149 2.42 -1.59 -20.19
N ILE A 150 3.13 -1.27 -19.11
CA ILE A 150 3.14 0.07 -18.49
C ILE A 150 3.54 1.12 -19.54
N PRO A 151 2.68 2.12 -19.85
CA PRO A 151 2.98 3.13 -20.86
C PRO A 151 3.67 4.39 -20.31
N MET A 152 3.96 4.47 -19.01
CA MET A 152 4.49 5.65 -18.33
C MET A 152 5.34 5.29 -17.12
N ASP A 153 6.05 6.26 -16.57
CA ASP A 153 6.74 6.08 -15.29
C ASP A 153 5.70 5.90 -14.17
N PRO A 154 5.76 4.80 -13.39
CA PRO A 154 4.79 4.53 -12.35
C PRO A 154 5.02 5.46 -11.14
N ASN A 155 3.92 5.93 -10.55
CA ASN A 155 3.94 6.59 -9.25
C ASN A 155 3.58 5.60 -8.11
N ASP A 156 3.66 6.07 -6.86
CA ASP A 156 3.39 5.23 -5.68
C ASP A 156 1.99 4.59 -5.68
N SER A 157 0.98 5.29 -6.20
CA SER A 157 -0.38 4.75 -6.30
C SER A 157 -0.44 3.62 -7.32
N ASP A 158 0.20 3.79 -8.48
CA ASP A 158 0.26 2.78 -9.53
C ASP A 158 0.97 1.51 -9.02
N LEU A 159 2.09 1.66 -8.31
CA LEU A 159 2.81 0.54 -7.67
C LEU A 159 1.96 -0.17 -6.62
N MET A 160 1.25 0.58 -5.76
CA MET A 160 0.33 0.00 -4.78
C MET A 160 -0.76 -0.85 -5.44
N TYR A 161 -1.38 -0.38 -6.52
CA TYR A 161 -2.38 -1.17 -7.24
C TYR A 161 -1.77 -2.43 -7.84
N LEU A 162 -0.58 -2.35 -8.43
CA LEU A 162 0.14 -3.50 -8.99
C LEU A 162 0.51 -4.54 -7.91
N THR A 163 1.02 -4.10 -6.76
CA THR A 163 1.27 -4.98 -5.61
C THR A 163 -0.01 -5.66 -5.14
N ASN A 164 -1.14 -4.96 -5.14
CA ASN A 164 -2.43 -5.55 -4.77
C ASN A 164 -2.93 -6.57 -5.79
N LEU A 165 -2.67 -6.39 -7.09
CA LEU A 165 -2.94 -7.41 -8.10
C LEU A 165 -2.12 -8.68 -7.83
N LEU A 166 -0.83 -8.54 -7.50
CA LEU A 166 0.02 -9.68 -7.13
C LEU A 166 -0.55 -10.43 -5.92
N ARG A 167 -1.02 -9.73 -4.88
CA ARG A 167 -1.66 -10.38 -3.71
C ARG A 167 -3.01 -11.02 -4.03
N ALA A 168 -3.76 -10.47 -4.98
CA ALA A 168 -5.07 -10.98 -5.35
C ALA A 168 -5.00 -12.37 -6.01
N VAL A 169 -3.87 -12.70 -6.64
CA VAL A 169 -3.64 -13.99 -7.32
C VAL A 169 -2.99 -15.04 -6.41
N GLY A 170 -3.08 -14.87 -5.09
CA GLY A 170 -2.57 -15.79 -4.08
C GLY A 170 -1.21 -15.35 -3.53
N LYS A 171 -0.37 -16.33 -3.16
CA LYS A 171 0.99 -16.07 -2.65
C LYS A 171 1.96 -15.91 -3.83
N PRO A 172 2.47 -14.70 -4.13
CA PRO A 172 3.36 -14.49 -5.27
C PRO A 172 4.66 -15.27 -5.09
N ASN A 173 5.17 -15.87 -6.16
CA ASN A 173 6.54 -16.38 -6.17
C ASN A 173 7.52 -15.21 -6.31
N VAL A 174 7.90 -14.62 -5.18
CA VAL A 174 8.78 -13.44 -5.12
C VAL A 174 10.13 -13.72 -5.77
N GLN A 175 10.67 -14.93 -5.65
CA GLN A 175 11.94 -15.30 -6.30
C GLN A 175 11.83 -15.25 -7.83
N LYS A 176 10.80 -15.89 -8.41
CA LYS A 176 10.55 -15.88 -9.86
C LYS A 176 10.29 -14.47 -10.37
N LEU A 177 9.50 -13.68 -9.62
CA LEU A 177 9.21 -12.29 -9.98
C LEU A 177 10.46 -11.41 -9.92
N ALA A 178 11.29 -11.56 -8.88
CA ALA A 178 12.58 -10.88 -8.77
C ALA A 178 13.48 -11.22 -9.97
N ALA A 179 13.63 -12.50 -10.32
CA ALA A 179 14.42 -12.89 -11.49
C ALA A 179 13.93 -12.24 -12.80
N ASN A 180 12.61 -12.17 -13.01
CA ASN A 180 12.04 -11.46 -14.15
C ASN A 180 12.36 -9.94 -14.10
N LEU A 181 12.23 -9.32 -12.93
CA LEU A 181 12.53 -7.90 -12.74
C LEU A 181 14.03 -7.60 -12.86
N GLU A 182 14.93 -8.54 -12.58
CA GLU A 182 16.37 -8.37 -12.85
C GLU A 182 16.64 -8.24 -14.35
N THR A 183 15.91 -8.99 -15.19
CA THR A 183 15.99 -8.85 -16.65
C THR A 183 15.29 -7.60 -17.18
N GLY A 184 14.32 -7.08 -16.42
CA GLY A 184 13.49 -5.93 -16.79
C GLY A 184 12.14 -6.35 -17.39
N LEU A 185 11.06 -5.74 -16.89
CA LEU A 185 9.69 -5.94 -17.35
C LEU A 185 9.12 -4.59 -17.78
N GLY A 186 9.26 -4.25 -19.07
CA GLY A 186 8.86 -2.94 -19.59
C GLY A 186 9.67 -1.84 -18.92
N SER A 187 8.98 -0.91 -18.24
CA SER A 187 9.62 0.21 -17.53
C SER A 187 10.12 -0.13 -16.12
N ILE A 188 9.90 -1.34 -15.60
CA ILE A 188 10.27 -1.71 -14.22
C ILE A 188 11.41 -2.74 -14.22
N GLY A 189 12.41 -2.52 -13.35
CA GLY A 189 13.53 -3.43 -13.16
C GLY A 189 14.71 -3.18 -14.11
N GLY A 190 15.47 -4.22 -14.43
CA GLY A 190 16.64 -4.14 -15.28
C GLY A 190 17.85 -3.46 -14.61
N LYS A 191 18.63 -2.72 -15.41
CA LYS A 191 19.85 -2.04 -14.97
C LYS A 191 19.64 -0.55 -14.64
N ASP A 192 18.54 0.04 -15.09
CA ASP A 192 18.26 1.45 -14.86
C ASP A 192 17.98 1.73 -13.36
N PRO A 193 18.64 2.72 -12.72
CA PRO A 193 18.47 2.98 -11.29
C PRO A 193 17.05 3.34 -10.86
N ALA A 194 16.28 4.07 -11.68
CA ALA A 194 14.91 4.45 -11.37
C ALA A 194 13.97 3.25 -11.53
N ALA A 195 14.12 2.49 -12.61
CA ALA A 195 13.37 1.26 -12.84
C ALA A 195 13.64 0.20 -11.77
N ARG A 196 14.88 0.07 -11.29
CA ARG A 196 15.23 -0.79 -10.15
C ARG A 196 14.56 -0.33 -8.85
N LYS A 197 14.46 0.97 -8.61
CA LYS A 197 13.71 1.51 -7.47
C LYS A 197 12.24 1.12 -7.53
N TRP A 198 11.59 1.27 -8.68
CA TRP A 198 10.20 0.83 -8.85
C TRP A 198 10.04 -0.68 -8.63
N ALA A 199 10.99 -1.50 -9.09
CA ALA A 199 11.00 -2.93 -8.81
C ALA A 199 11.08 -3.22 -7.31
N ALA A 200 11.98 -2.55 -6.59
CA ALA A 200 12.08 -2.65 -5.14
C ALA A 200 10.79 -2.20 -4.45
N GLN A 201 10.18 -1.08 -4.83
CA GLN A 201 8.93 -0.59 -4.26
C GLN A 201 7.75 -1.53 -4.52
N LEU A 202 7.70 -2.19 -5.69
CA LEU A 202 6.70 -3.20 -6.02
C LEU A 202 6.85 -4.46 -5.16
N LEU A 203 8.09 -4.90 -4.95
CA LEU A 203 8.45 -6.15 -4.27
C LEU A 203 8.55 -6.03 -2.74
N GLU A 204 8.93 -4.88 -2.20
CA GLU A 204 9.15 -4.66 -0.77
C GLU A 204 7.96 -5.10 0.09
N PRO A 205 6.69 -4.78 -0.26
CA PRO A 205 5.55 -5.22 0.53
C PRO A 205 5.26 -6.73 0.43
N LEU A 206 5.98 -7.46 -0.43
CA LEU A 206 5.95 -8.92 -0.58
C LEU A 206 7.20 -9.58 0.01
N GLY A 207 8.25 -8.81 0.32
CA GLY A 207 9.52 -9.24 0.89
C GLY A 207 9.44 -9.53 2.38
N ILE A 208 8.59 -10.48 2.78
CA ILE A 208 8.41 -10.89 4.17
C ILE A 208 9.30 -12.09 4.48
N GLY A 209 9.98 -12.06 5.62
CA GLY A 209 10.89 -13.13 6.03
C GLY A 209 11.97 -13.43 4.99
N ALA A 210 12.13 -14.70 4.62
CA ALA A 210 13.20 -15.13 3.71
C ALA A 210 13.08 -14.50 2.30
N ALA A 211 11.86 -14.14 1.88
CA ALA A 211 11.63 -13.52 0.57
C ALA A 211 12.28 -12.13 0.44
N ALA A 212 12.55 -11.45 1.56
CA ALA A 212 13.26 -10.18 1.57
C ALA A 212 14.64 -10.26 0.90
N SER A 213 15.30 -11.43 0.94
CA SER A 213 16.59 -11.66 0.29
C SER A 213 16.54 -11.50 -1.24
N HIS A 214 15.39 -11.76 -1.87
CA HIS A 214 15.19 -11.56 -3.31
C HIS A 214 14.88 -10.11 -3.68
N VAL A 215 14.47 -9.29 -2.72
CA VAL A 215 14.14 -7.87 -2.94
C VAL A 215 15.37 -6.97 -2.72
N LEU A 216 16.19 -7.32 -1.73
CA LEU A 216 17.36 -6.55 -1.31
C LEU A 216 18.29 -6.12 -2.48
N PRO A 217 18.55 -6.94 -3.52
CA PRO A 217 19.41 -6.55 -4.64
C PRO A 217 18.91 -5.34 -5.45
N PHE A 218 17.61 -5.05 -5.42
CA PHE A 218 17.03 -3.90 -6.13
C PHE A 218 17.22 -2.57 -5.39
N VAL A 219 17.54 -2.62 -4.09
CA VAL A 219 17.73 -1.44 -3.25
C VAL A 219 19.17 -0.97 -3.36
N GLY A 220 19.45 -0.14 -4.37
CA GLY A 220 20.75 0.55 -4.51
C GLY A 220 20.92 1.67 -3.48
N ASP A 221 22.15 2.14 -3.25
CA ASP A 221 22.43 3.19 -2.25
C ASP A 221 22.11 4.63 -2.72
N GLY A 222 21.82 4.83 -4.01
CA GLY A 222 21.67 6.15 -4.64
C GLY A 222 20.33 6.88 -4.45
N HIS A 223 19.42 6.39 -3.60
CA HIS A 223 18.08 7.01 -3.40
C HIS A 223 17.88 7.57 -1.98
N GLY A 224 18.98 7.94 -1.31
CA GLY A 224 18.99 8.60 -0.01
C GLY A 224 18.23 7.83 1.07
N ASP A 225 17.44 8.56 1.85
CA ASP A 225 16.62 8.03 2.95
C ASP A 225 15.77 6.80 2.58
N TRP A 226 15.18 6.78 1.38
CA TRP A 226 14.35 5.65 0.95
C TRP A 226 15.18 4.36 0.88
N SER A 227 16.41 4.44 0.36
CA SER A 227 17.31 3.30 0.26
C SER A 227 17.74 2.79 1.63
N LEU A 228 18.13 3.71 2.51
CA LEU A 228 18.53 3.38 3.88
C LEU A 228 17.38 2.69 4.63
N MET A 229 16.18 3.26 4.55
CA MET A 229 14.99 2.74 5.24
C MET A 229 14.61 1.36 4.72
N THR A 230 14.52 1.22 3.40
CA THR A 230 14.11 -0.03 2.75
C THR A 230 15.12 -1.14 3.02
N ARG A 231 16.42 -0.84 2.93
CA ARG A 231 17.50 -1.81 3.21
C ARG A 231 17.47 -2.28 4.66
N ALA A 232 17.35 -1.37 5.62
CA ALA A 232 17.27 -1.72 7.04
C ALA A 232 16.04 -2.61 7.33
N LYS A 233 14.87 -2.27 6.76
CA LYS A 233 13.65 -3.07 6.89
C LYS A 233 13.79 -4.48 6.30
N LEU A 234 14.36 -4.62 5.10
CA LEU A 234 14.53 -5.93 4.46
C LEU A 234 15.54 -6.79 5.20
N LEU A 235 16.65 -6.23 5.68
CA LEU A 235 17.64 -6.97 6.45
C LEU A 235 17.09 -7.45 7.80
N GLU A 236 16.23 -6.65 8.44
CA GLU A 236 15.48 -7.10 9.62
C GLU A 236 14.59 -8.31 9.31
N GLN A 237 13.87 -8.31 8.18
CA GLN A 237 13.05 -9.45 7.74
C GLN A 237 13.89 -10.71 7.50
N ILE A 238 15.05 -10.57 6.86
CA ILE A 238 16.00 -11.67 6.64
C ILE A 238 16.47 -12.23 7.97
N TRP A 239 16.86 -11.37 8.91
CA TRP A 239 17.29 -11.78 10.24
C TRP A 239 16.19 -12.50 11.03
N ARG A 240 14.97 -11.95 11.05
CA ARG A 240 13.84 -12.58 11.76
C ARG A 240 13.48 -13.96 11.22
N SER A 241 13.64 -14.17 9.92
CA SER A 241 13.35 -15.46 9.27
C SER A 241 14.49 -16.47 9.32
N ALA A 242 15.73 -16.01 9.36
CA ALA A 242 16.92 -16.84 9.51
C ALA A 242 17.84 -16.21 10.57
N PRO A 243 17.52 -16.39 11.87
CA PRO A 243 18.34 -15.85 12.94
C PRO A 243 19.76 -16.43 12.90
N GLY A 244 20.76 -15.56 13.04
CA GLY A 244 22.16 -15.94 13.04
C GLY A 244 23.05 -14.71 13.05
N LEU A 245 24.27 -14.86 13.56
CA LEU A 245 25.18 -13.72 13.82
C LEU A 245 25.43 -12.87 12.57
N LYS A 246 25.56 -13.51 11.39
CA LYS A 246 25.72 -12.82 10.11
C LYS A 246 24.53 -11.91 9.78
N ASN A 247 23.31 -12.44 9.82
CA ASN A 247 22.11 -11.70 9.45
C ASN A 247 21.77 -10.63 10.51
N GLN A 248 22.01 -10.95 11.78
CA GLN A 248 21.86 -9.99 12.87
C GLN A 248 22.80 -8.79 12.69
N ARG A 249 24.08 -9.05 12.42
CA ARG A 249 25.07 -8.00 12.18
C ARG A 249 24.67 -7.12 11.00
N ALA A 250 24.26 -7.73 9.88
CA ALA A 250 23.81 -6.97 8.70
C ALA A 250 22.57 -6.09 9.00
N ALA A 251 21.59 -6.61 9.73
CA ALA A 251 20.41 -5.84 10.13
C ALA A 251 20.78 -4.68 11.08
N TRP A 252 21.68 -4.93 12.03
CA TRP A 252 22.20 -3.92 12.95
C TRP A 252 22.95 -2.81 12.22
N GLU A 253 23.94 -3.16 11.39
CA GLU A 253 24.76 -2.21 10.65
C GLU A 253 23.92 -1.34 9.71
N ALA A 254 22.95 -1.92 9.00
CA ALA A 254 22.05 -1.16 8.15
C ALA A 254 21.15 -0.20 8.94
N ASN A 255 20.72 -0.60 10.14
CA ASN A 255 19.93 0.25 11.01
C ASN A 255 20.76 1.40 11.61
N GLU A 256 21.98 1.13 12.06
CA GLU A 256 22.92 2.17 12.52
C GLU A 256 23.26 3.17 11.41
N LYS A 257 23.49 2.66 10.19
CA LYS A 257 23.70 3.51 9.01
C LYS A 257 22.51 4.43 8.77
N LEU A 258 21.29 3.92 8.88
CA LEU A 258 20.07 4.72 8.75
C LEU A 258 19.96 5.81 9.85
N ILE A 259 20.31 5.51 11.11
CA ILE A 259 20.33 6.52 12.19
C ILE A 259 21.35 7.61 11.91
N ALA A 260 22.55 7.24 11.44
CA ALA A 260 23.64 8.16 11.18
C ALA A 260 23.38 9.06 9.96
N GLU A 261 22.99 8.44 8.83
CA GLU A 261 23.03 9.08 7.51
C GLU A 261 21.68 9.61 7.00
N ALA A 262 20.55 9.22 7.60
CA ALA A 262 19.26 9.74 7.13
C ALA A 262 19.20 11.27 7.24
N GLU A 263 18.62 11.94 6.26
CA GLU A 263 18.38 13.38 6.28
C GLU A 263 17.16 13.71 7.14
N LYS A 264 16.08 12.93 7.02
CA LYS A 264 14.83 13.17 7.73
C LYS A 264 14.90 12.64 9.15
N THR A 265 14.50 13.47 10.11
CA THR A 265 14.46 13.10 11.52
C THR A 265 13.48 11.95 11.76
N GLU A 266 12.36 11.90 11.06
CA GLU A 266 11.36 10.84 11.17
C GLU A 266 11.97 9.46 10.84
N ASN A 267 12.85 9.40 9.84
CA ASN A 267 13.53 8.18 9.44
C ASN A 267 14.56 7.74 10.49
N LYS A 268 15.28 8.69 11.10
CA LYS A 268 16.16 8.39 12.24
C LYS A 268 15.38 7.84 13.42
N LEU A 269 14.22 8.43 13.75
CA LEU A 269 13.39 7.99 14.85
C LEU A 269 12.82 6.58 14.63
N GLU A 270 12.36 6.27 13.42
CA GLU A 270 11.91 4.91 13.08
C GLU A 270 13.05 3.90 13.16
N ALA A 271 14.27 4.30 12.79
CA ALA A 271 15.46 3.46 12.92
C ALA A 271 15.86 3.24 14.39
N VAL A 272 15.77 4.27 15.25
CA VAL A 272 16.01 4.14 16.69
C VAL A 272 14.97 3.21 17.31
N LYS A 273 13.70 3.34 16.92
CA LYS A 273 12.61 2.42 17.32
C LYS A 273 12.93 0.97 16.95
N ARG A 274 13.33 0.71 15.70
CA ARG A 274 13.79 -0.62 15.27
C ARG A 274 15.02 -1.08 16.07
N GLY A 275 15.94 -0.16 16.34
CA GLY A 275 17.17 -0.38 17.10
C GLY A 275 16.92 -1.00 18.47
N PHE A 276 15.88 -0.56 19.20
CA PHE A 276 15.50 -1.20 20.47
C PHE A 276 15.20 -2.70 20.33
N THR A 277 14.50 -3.09 19.26
CA THR A 277 14.21 -4.51 19.02
C THR A 277 15.45 -5.29 18.60
N LEU A 278 16.36 -4.67 17.85
CA LEU A 278 17.62 -5.31 17.46
C LEU A 278 18.58 -5.46 18.65
N ALA A 279 18.59 -4.47 19.55
CA ALA A 279 19.49 -4.40 20.70
C ALA A 279 19.23 -5.52 21.73
N GLU A 280 17.99 -6.01 21.85
CA GLU A 280 17.63 -7.15 22.74
C GLU A 280 18.47 -8.42 22.51
N LYS A 281 19.09 -8.54 21.33
CA LYS A 281 19.87 -9.72 20.94
C LYS A 281 21.37 -9.45 20.88
N LEU A 282 21.82 -8.23 21.20
CA LEU A 282 23.24 -7.90 21.28
C LEU A 282 23.85 -8.36 22.62
N PRO A 283 25.18 -8.48 22.72
CA PRO A 283 25.85 -8.53 24.01
C PRO A 283 25.41 -7.34 24.88
N GLN A 284 25.15 -7.59 26.16
CA GLN A 284 24.60 -6.60 27.09
C GLN A 284 25.40 -5.29 27.07
N THR A 285 26.73 -5.37 27.09
CA THR A 285 27.60 -4.19 27.07
C THR A 285 27.44 -3.32 25.81
N SER A 286 27.25 -3.93 24.64
CA SER A 286 27.04 -3.19 23.39
C SER A 286 25.62 -2.61 23.29
N ALA A 287 24.62 -3.36 23.74
CA ALA A 287 23.25 -2.86 23.87
C ALA A 287 23.20 -1.66 24.82
N ASP A 288 23.95 -1.76 25.91
CA ASP A 288 24.22 -0.67 26.81
C ASP A 288 24.93 0.44 26.01
N GLU A 289 26.21 0.46 25.68
CA GLU A 289 26.83 1.61 24.99
C GLU A 289 25.97 2.31 23.90
N TRP A 290 25.27 1.55 23.07
CA TRP A 290 24.28 2.07 22.12
C TRP A 290 23.14 2.88 22.76
N MET A 291 22.41 2.41 23.77
CA MET A 291 21.28 3.19 24.27
C MET A 291 21.68 4.46 25.03
N GLU A 292 22.89 4.56 25.58
CA GLU A 292 23.35 5.77 26.27
C GLU A 292 23.65 6.81 25.25
N LYS A 293 24.20 6.40 24.10
CA LYS A 293 24.25 7.27 22.93
C LYS A 293 22.85 7.77 22.54
N GLN A 294 21.81 6.91 22.57
CA GLN A 294 20.46 7.35 22.21
C GLN A 294 19.82 8.27 23.24
N PHE A 295 20.08 8.08 24.54
CA PHE A 295 19.48 8.86 25.61
C PHE A 295 20.37 10.01 26.14
N SER A 296 21.61 10.14 25.66
CA SER A 296 22.50 11.26 25.99
C SER A 296 22.19 12.52 25.17
N LYS A 297 22.87 13.63 25.51
CA LYS A 297 22.74 14.91 24.81
C LYS A 297 23.10 14.75 23.33
N GLY A 298 22.15 15.05 22.45
CA GLY A 298 22.29 14.87 20.99
C GLY A 298 21.78 13.52 20.47
N GLY A 299 21.39 12.61 21.36
CA GLY A 299 20.70 11.37 21.02
C GLY A 299 19.21 11.57 20.69
N HIS A 300 18.57 10.50 20.22
CA HIS A 300 17.19 10.52 19.71
C HIS A 300 16.12 10.02 20.71
N GLY A 301 16.53 9.48 21.86
CA GLY A 301 15.66 8.78 22.81
C GLY A 301 14.55 9.66 23.39
N LEU A 302 14.86 10.87 23.83
CA LEU A 302 13.85 11.82 24.31
C LEU A 302 12.85 12.22 23.21
N LYS A 303 13.36 12.43 21.99
CA LYS A 303 12.51 12.81 20.84
C LYS A 303 11.58 11.68 20.43
N LEU A 304 12.04 10.43 20.55
CA LEU A 304 11.21 9.26 20.29
C LEU A 304 10.09 9.12 21.33
N ILE A 305 10.38 9.30 22.62
CA ILE A 305 9.35 9.33 23.68
C ILE A 305 8.31 10.42 23.36
N GLN A 306 8.76 11.64 23.03
CA GLN A 306 7.88 12.75 22.68
C GLN A 306 6.98 12.42 21.47
N LEU A 307 7.54 11.80 20.41
CA LEU A 307 6.80 11.46 19.20
C LEU A 307 5.69 10.44 19.50
N VAL A 308 6.06 9.33 20.17
CA VAL A 308 5.11 8.27 20.50
C VAL A 308 4.02 8.78 21.45
N GLN A 309 4.37 9.61 22.43
CA GLN A 309 3.39 10.28 23.29
C GLN A 309 2.44 11.18 22.51
N SER A 310 2.96 11.96 21.55
CA SER A 310 2.13 12.82 20.70
C SER A 310 1.14 11.99 19.86
N ASP A 311 1.58 10.84 19.32
CA ASP A 311 0.72 9.94 18.56
C ASP A 311 -0.36 9.29 19.44
N ILE A 312 -0.03 8.94 20.70
CA ILE A 312 -1.02 8.45 21.66
C ILE A 312 -2.07 9.54 21.92
N GLN A 313 -1.65 10.75 22.27
CA GLN A 313 -2.56 11.86 22.58
C GLN A 313 -3.47 12.22 21.39
N ARG A 314 -2.95 12.23 20.17
CA ARG A 314 -3.74 12.48 18.94
C ARG A 314 -4.81 11.42 18.71
N ASN A 315 -4.52 10.17 19.05
CA ASN A 315 -5.40 9.02 18.77
C ASN A 315 -6.23 8.58 19.98
N VAL A 316 -6.11 9.26 21.12
CA VAL A 316 -6.66 8.82 22.41
C VAL A 316 -8.20 8.69 22.42
N ARG A 317 -8.88 9.54 21.66
CA ARG A 317 -10.34 9.49 21.44
C ARG A 317 -10.74 8.79 20.14
N GLY A 318 -9.78 8.20 19.43
CA GLY A 318 -10.00 7.52 18.18
C GLY A 318 -10.68 6.17 18.38
N THR A 319 -11.49 5.77 17.40
CA THR A 319 -12.14 4.45 17.36
C THR A 319 -11.22 3.33 16.87
N ASN A 320 -9.99 3.66 16.44
CA ASN A 320 -9.01 2.68 15.97
C ASN A 320 -8.22 2.09 17.17
N ILE A 321 -8.84 1.11 17.83
CA ILE A 321 -8.27 0.42 19.00
C ILE A 321 -6.93 -0.24 18.68
N THR A 322 -6.78 -0.81 17.48
CA THR A 322 -5.53 -1.47 17.06
C THR A 322 -4.36 -0.49 17.05
N LEU A 323 -4.55 0.68 16.43
CA LEU A 323 -3.51 1.72 16.37
C LEU A 323 -3.17 2.24 17.77
N ARG A 324 -4.17 2.47 18.63
CA ARG A 324 -3.96 2.91 20.01
C ARG A 324 -3.12 1.90 20.79
N ASN A 325 -3.46 0.62 20.70
CA ASN A 325 -2.70 -0.46 21.35
C ASN A 325 -1.26 -0.55 20.83
N GLU A 326 -1.06 -0.44 19.51
CA GLU A 326 0.30 -0.42 18.92
C GLU A 326 1.14 0.74 19.44
N ASN A 327 0.55 1.94 19.55
CA ASN A 327 1.26 3.10 20.10
C ASN A 327 1.67 2.89 21.57
N LEU A 328 0.79 2.32 22.40
CA LEU A 328 1.13 2.02 23.79
C LEU A 328 2.18 0.93 23.93
N LYS A 329 2.13 -0.10 23.09
CA LYS A 329 3.17 -1.14 23.04
C LYS A 329 4.53 -0.55 22.68
N ASN A 330 4.57 0.36 21.70
CA ASN A 330 5.80 1.06 21.33
C ASN A 330 6.33 1.90 22.50
N LEU A 331 5.46 2.66 23.19
CA LEU A 331 5.85 3.44 24.36
C LEU A 331 6.42 2.53 25.46
N LYS A 332 5.78 1.39 25.72
CA LYS A 332 6.25 0.39 26.68
C LYS A 332 7.64 -0.12 26.34
N GLN A 333 7.89 -0.51 25.09
CA GLN A 333 9.20 -1.01 24.68
C GLN A 333 10.30 0.03 24.90
N ILE A 334 10.03 1.31 24.60
CA ILE A 334 10.99 2.40 24.80
C ILE A 334 11.25 2.62 26.29
N VAL A 335 10.19 2.64 27.12
CA VAL A 335 10.29 2.84 28.57
C VAL A 335 10.97 1.65 29.24
N ASP A 336 10.61 0.41 28.91
CA ASP A 336 11.24 -0.79 29.45
C ASP A 336 12.75 -0.76 29.17
N ALA A 337 13.12 -0.43 27.94
CA ALA A 337 14.52 -0.38 27.54
C ALA A 337 15.27 0.75 28.29
N LEU A 338 14.63 1.91 28.50
CA LEU A 338 15.18 2.97 29.35
C LEU A 338 15.36 2.49 30.80
N MET A 339 14.33 1.87 31.39
CA MET A 339 14.27 1.43 32.78
C MET A 339 15.28 0.34 33.13
N VAL A 340 15.44 -0.67 32.26
CA VAL A 340 16.46 -1.73 32.41
C VAL A 340 17.85 -1.16 32.65
N ARG A 341 18.10 0.04 32.12
CA ARG A 341 19.42 0.63 32.12
C ARG A 341 19.63 1.76 33.11
N THR A 342 18.69 2.69 33.21
CA THR A 342 18.86 3.80 34.15
C THR A 342 18.89 3.29 35.58
N GLY A 343 18.28 2.12 35.84
CA GLY A 343 18.16 1.58 37.20
C GLY A 343 17.58 2.66 38.10
N ASP A 344 18.32 3.05 39.13
CA ASP A 344 17.91 4.12 40.06
C ASP A 344 18.26 5.55 39.59
N LYS A 345 19.04 5.71 38.52
CA LYS A 345 19.46 7.03 37.97
C LYS A 345 18.39 7.63 37.05
N LEU A 346 17.18 7.80 37.58
CA LEU A 346 16.00 8.25 36.84
C LEU A 346 15.76 9.75 36.88
N ASP A 347 16.50 10.51 37.67
CA ASP A 347 16.24 11.95 37.88
C ASP A 347 16.10 12.78 36.57
N PRO A 348 17.00 12.66 35.56
CA PRO A 348 16.82 13.38 34.30
C PRO A 348 15.65 12.86 33.45
N TRP A 349 15.13 11.66 33.75
CA TRP A 349 14.05 10.98 33.03
C TRP A 349 12.71 11.04 33.75
N ARG A 350 12.68 11.54 34.99
CA ARG A 350 11.49 11.51 35.85
C ARG A 350 10.29 12.14 35.14
N LEU A 351 10.43 13.35 34.62
CA LEU A 351 9.34 14.02 33.92
C LEU A 351 8.91 13.29 32.62
N PRO A 352 9.82 12.94 31.68
CA PRO A 352 9.46 12.13 30.52
C PRO A 352 8.73 10.82 30.85
N LEU A 353 9.17 10.13 31.91
CA LEU A 353 8.57 8.88 32.39
C LEU A 353 7.21 9.10 33.05
N THR A 354 7.04 10.17 33.82
CA THR A 354 5.72 10.55 34.36
C THR A 354 4.72 10.78 33.24
N ILE A 355 5.10 11.56 32.21
CA ILE A 355 4.24 11.80 31.04
C ILE A 355 3.94 10.48 30.29
N ALA A 356 4.91 9.55 30.24
CA ALA A 356 4.69 8.25 29.61
C ALA A 356 3.69 7.40 30.41
N GLY A 357 3.76 7.44 31.74
CA GLY A 357 2.80 6.80 32.63
C GLY A 357 1.38 7.36 32.49
N GLU A 358 1.23 8.68 32.37
CA GLU A 358 -0.06 9.33 32.13
C GLU A 358 -0.73 8.82 30.85
N ALA A 359 0.04 8.56 29.79
CA ALA A 359 -0.50 8.03 28.54
C ALA A 359 -1.20 6.67 28.71
N TRP A 360 -0.72 5.81 29.62
CA TRP A 360 -1.38 4.55 29.96
C TRP A 360 -2.61 4.73 30.84
N LEU A 361 -2.56 5.66 31.80
CA LEU A 361 -3.71 5.98 32.65
C LEU A 361 -4.88 6.50 31.82
N VAL A 362 -4.62 7.43 30.90
CA VAL A 362 -5.66 7.99 30.01
C VAL A 362 -6.24 6.92 29.09
N GLU A 363 -5.44 5.98 28.58
CA GLU A 363 -5.99 4.85 27.82
C GLU A 363 -6.91 4.00 28.71
N ALA A 364 -6.45 3.61 29.90
CA ALA A 364 -7.21 2.78 30.83
C ALA A 364 -8.56 3.41 31.17
N GLU A 365 -8.59 4.72 31.45
CA GLU A 365 -9.83 5.47 31.69
C GLU A 365 -10.76 5.44 30.48
N ASN A 366 -10.23 5.62 29.26
CA ASN A 366 -11.05 5.55 28.04
C ASN A 366 -11.60 4.15 27.77
N THR A 367 -10.85 3.09 28.08
CA THR A 367 -11.31 1.72 27.87
C THR A 367 -12.37 1.30 28.89
N VAL A 368 -12.33 1.84 30.12
CA VAL A 368 -13.34 1.56 31.17
C VAL A 368 -14.70 2.21 30.88
N GLN A 369 -14.75 3.26 30.05
CA GLN A 369 -15.98 3.95 29.66
C GLN A 369 -16.76 3.28 28.51
N TYR A 370 -16.21 2.22 27.91
CA TYR A 370 -16.87 1.35 26.91
C TYR A 370 -17.10 -0.04 27.49
#